data_AF-X1LEV6-F1
#
_entry.id   AF-X1LEV6-F1
#
_cell.length_a   1.000
_cell.length_b   1.000
_cell.length_c   1.000
_cell.angle_alpha   90.00
_cell.angle_beta   90.00
_cell.angle_gamma   90.00
#
_symmetry.space_group_name_H-M   'P 1'
#
loop_
_entity.id
_entity.type
_entity.pdbx_description
1 polymer ?
#
loop_
_entity_poly.entity_id
_entity_poly.type
_entity_poly.pdbx_seq_one_letter_code
_entity_poly.pdbx_strand_id
1 'polypeptide(L)' 'MGGHDPLGCGGRPGWWLVIKDTRGHLLRVVEEKDDTDEERAAREINGGIYVFEARALFATLPLVKNNN' A
#
# COMPACT_ATOMS: atom_id res chain seq x y z
N MET A 1 17.28 -23.75 15.80
CA MET A 1 15.93 -24.24 15.45
C MET A 1 15.11 -23.05 14.94
N GLY A 2 15.46 -22.52 13.77
CA GLY A 2 14.69 -21.46 13.11
C GLY A 2 13.68 -22.13 12.20
N GLY A 3 12.39 -21.97 12.50
CA GLY A 3 11.31 -22.52 11.68
C GLY A 3 11.32 -21.87 10.30
N HIS A 4 11.46 -22.70 9.27
CA HIS A 4 11.31 -22.29 7.89
C HIS A 4 9.82 -22.03 7.64
N ASP A 5 9.44 -20.77 7.44
CA ASP A 5 8.12 -20.40 6.93
C ASP A 5 7.91 -21.13 5.58
N PRO A 6 6.90 -22.00 5.44
CA PRO A 6 6.68 -22.75 4.21
C PRO A 6 6.30 -21.86 3.01
N LEU A 7 6.05 -20.56 3.21
CA LEU A 7 5.84 -19.55 2.16
C LEU A 7 6.93 -18.45 2.12
N GLY A 8 7.89 -18.44 3.04
CA GLY A 8 8.99 -17.46 3.06
C GLY A 8 8.58 -15.99 3.24
N CYS A 9 7.38 -15.71 3.75
CA CYS A 9 6.89 -14.37 4.07
C CYS A 9 7.22 -13.99 5.52
N GLY A 10 8.49 -14.16 5.92
CA GLY A 10 9.03 -13.31 6.99
C GLY A 10 8.85 -11.85 6.58
N GLY A 11 8.52 -10.98 7.54
CA GLY A 11 8.11 -9.58 7.34
C GLY A 11 8.78 -8.94 6.12
N ARG A 12 7.99 -8.22 5.32
CA ARG A 12 8.44 -7.58 4.08
C ARG A 12 8.81 -6.12 4.38
N PRO A 13 10.00 -5.82 4.95
CA PRO A 13 10.34 -4.48 5.35
C PRO A 13 10.39 -3.56 4.12
N GLY A 14 9.73 -2.42 4.23
CA GLY A 14 9.78 -1.34 3.24
C GLY A 14 8.81 -1.49 2.06
N TRP A 15 7.77 -2.30 2.20
CA TRP A 15 6.74 -2.45 1.17
C TRP A 15 5.52 -1.60 1.50
N TRP A 16 4.81 -1.17 0.46
CA TRP A 16 3.59 -0.39 0.57
C TRP A 16 2.41 -1.29 0.19
N LEU A 17 1.47 -1.50 1.10
CA LEU A 17 0.30 -2.36 0.90
C LEU A 17 -0.86 -1.56 0.30
N VAL A 18 -1.60 -2.19 -0.63
CA VAL A 18 -2.78 -1.60 -1.26
C VAL A 18 -4.05 -2.07 -0.56
N ILE A 19 -4.79 -1.14 0.03
CA ILE A 19 -6.04 -1.41 0.74
C ILE A 19 -7.22 -1.02 -0.15
N LYS A 20 -8.18 -1.93 -0.31
CA LYS A 20 -9.35 -1.77 -1.18
C LYS A 20 -10.65 -2.01 -0.42
N ASP A 21 -11.73 -1.39 -0.90
CA ASP A 21 -13.08 -1.70 -0.43
C ASP A 21 -13.56 -3.06 -0.99
N THR A 22 -14.75 -3.48 -0.58
CA THR A 22 -15.38 -4.73 -1.06
C THR A 22 -15.72 -4.72 -2.56
N ARG A 23 -15.67 -3.55 -3.20
CA ARG A 23 -15.90 -3.35 -4.63
C ARG A 23 -14.59 -3.26 -5.42
N GLY A 24 -13.44 -3.35 -4.74
CA GLY A 24 -12.11 -3.30 -5.34
C GLY A 24 -11.57 -1.88 -5.56
N HIS A 25 -12.23 -0.83 -5.05
CA HIS A 25 -11.72 0.53 -5.17
C HIS A 25 -10.60 0.77 -4.16
N LEU A 26 -9.55 1.48 -4.60
CA LEU A 26 -8.45 1.90 -3.74
C LEU A 26 -8.97 2.82 -2.62
N LEU A 27 -8.77 2.41 -1.37
CA LEU A 27 -9.03 3.22 -0.18
C LEU A 27 -7.79 3.99 0.24
N ARG A 28 -6.66 3.28 0.39
CA ARG A 28 -5.37 3.87 0.77
C ARG A 28 -4.20 2.95 0.45
N VAL A 29 -3.00 3.52 0.51
CA VAL A 29 -1.72 2.81 0.47
C VAL A 29 -1.06 3.01 1.83
N VAL A 30 -0.59 1.91 2.45
CA VAL A 30 -0.05 1.92 3.82
C VAL A 30 1.37 1.38 3.83
N GLU A 31 2.28 2.04 4.53
CA GLU A 31 3.64 1.54 4.74
C GLU A 31 3.60 0.38 5.74
N GLU A 32 4.35 -0.69 5.51
CA GLU A 32 4.37 -1.86 6.41
C GLU A 32 4.69 -1.50 7.87
N LYS A 33 5.45 -0.44 8.13
CA LYS A 33 5.75 0.05 9.49
C LYS A 33 4.53 0.60 10.24
N ASP A 34 3.50 1.03 9.50
CA ASP A 34 2.30 1.69 10.01
C ASP A 34 1.04 0.83 9.77
N ASP A 35 1.20 -0.43 9.32
CA ASP A 35 0.09 -1.32 9.01
C ASP A 35 -0.57 -1.92 10.26
N THR A 36 -1.87 -2.18 10.15
CA THR A 36 -2.62 -3.01 11.09
C THR A 36 -2.52 -4.49 10.73
N ASP A 37 -2.80 -5.39 11.67
CA ASP A 37 -2.80 -6.83 11.40
C ASP A 37 -3.81 -7.22 10.29
N GLU A 38 -4.94 -6.51 10.22
CA GLU A 38 -5.91 -6.66 9.14
C GLU A 38 -5.35 -6.21 7.78
N GLU A 39 -4.61 -5.10 7.75
CA GLU A 39 -3.99 -4.58 6.53
C GLU A 39 -2.84 -5.46 6.06
N ARG A 40 -2.10 -6.06 6.98
CA ARG A 40 -1.01 -7.01 6.69
C ARG A 40 -1.49 -8.26 5.96
N ALA A 41 -2.78 -8.58 6.05
CA ALA A 41 -3.40 -9.65 5.27
C ALA A 41 -3.54 -9.31 3.77
N ALA A 42 -3.40 -8.03 3.40
CA ALA A 42 -3.40 -7.61 2.01
C ALA A 42 -2.23 -8.25 1.24
N ARG A 43 -2.55 -8.79 0.07
CA ARG A 43 -1.57 -9.46 -0.80
C ARG A 43 -1.08 -8.58 -1.94
N GLU A 44 -1.69 -7.41 -2.11
CA GLU A 44 -1.38 -6.47 -3.18
C GLU A 44 -0.44 -5.37 -2.68
N ILE A 45 0.57 -5.09 -3.50
CA ILE A 45 1.64 -4.16 -3.18
C ILE A 45 1.58 -3.00 -4.16
N ASN A 46 1.99 -1.81 -3.71
CA ASN A 46 2.06 -0.66 -4.59
C ASN A 46 3.31 -0.75 -5.48
N GLY A 47 3.12 -0.88 -6.80
CA GLY A 47 4.21 -0.95 -7.77
C GLY A 47 4.86 0.39 -8.14
N GLY A 48 4.38 1.51 -7.57
CA GLY A 48 4.91 2.86 -7.83
C GLY A 48 4.53 3.45 -9.19
N ILE A 49 3.63 2.81 -9.94
CA ILE A 49 3.20 3.24 -11.28
C ILE A 49 1.71 3.55 -11.25
N TYR A 50 1.34 4.73 -11.74
CA TYR A 50 -0.04 5.18 -11.78
C TYR A 50 -0.35 5.89 -13.09
N VAL A 51 -1.61 5.81 -13.51
CA VAL A 51 -2.13 6.47 -14.71
C VAL A 51 -3.31 7.34 -14.31
N PHE A 52 -3.22 8.64 -14.60
CA PHE A 52 -4.23 9.63 -14.23
C PHE A 52 -4.57 10.52 -15.42
N GLU A 53 -5.74 11.16 -15.37
CA GLU A 53 -6.03 12.29 -16.26
C GLU A 53 -5.18 13.49 -15.86
N ALA A 54 -4.57 14.14 -16.86
CA ALA A 54 -3.54 15.15 -16.63
C ALA A 54 -4.07 16.37 -15.85
N ARG A 55 -5.26 16.90 -16.20
CA ARG A 55 -5.81 18.07 -15.53
C ARG A 55 -6.16 17.80 -14.07
N ALA A 56 -6.78 16.65 -13.79
CA ALA A 56 -7.10 16.20 -12.44
C ALA A 56 -5.84 16.02 -11.59
N LEU A 57 -4.77 15.47 -12.17
CA LEU A 57 -3.48 15.35 -11.47
C LEU A 57 -2.93 16.73 -11.10
N PHE A 58 -2.79 17.65 -12.07
CA PHE A 58 -2.24 18.97 -11.78
C PHE A 58 -3.10 19.81 -10.84
N ALA A 59 -4.43 19.64 -10.88
CA ALA A 59 -5.33 20.32 -9.95
C ALA A 59 -5.22 19.80 -8.50
N THR A 60 -4.81 18.54 -8.30
CA THR A 60 -4.75 17.90 -6.98
C THR A 60 -3.38 17.91 -6.33
N LEU A 61 -2.29 18.02 -7.11
CA LEU A 61 -0.92 18.10 -6.58
C LEU A 61 -0.73 19.14 -5.45
N PRO A 62 -1.30 20.36 -5.51
CA PRO A 62 -1.16 21.35 -4.42
C PRO A 62 -1.83 20.94 -3.10
N LEU A 63 -2.73 19.95 -3.13
CA LEU A 63 -3.45 19.47 -1.94
C LEU A 63 -2.64 18.44 -1.14
N VAL A 64 -1.51 17.96 -1.68
CA VAL A 64 -0.64 17.01 -0.99
C VAL A 64 0.00 17.71 0.21
N LYS A 65 -0.25 17.17 1.41
CA LYS A 65 0.31 17.65 2.67
C LYS A 65 1.39 16.70 3.16
N ASN A 66 2.38 17.25 3.86
CA ASN A 66 3.36 16.45 4.57
C ASN A 66 2.70 15.90 5.84
N ASN A 67 2.18 14.67 5.76
CA ASN A 67 1.58 13.94 6.87
C ASN A 67 2.23 12.57 6.97
N ASN A 68 3.50 12.61 7.36
CA ASN A 68 4.42 11.49 7.44
C ASN A 68 4.50 10.93 8.87
#